data_AF-A0A0G1MT96-F1
#
_entry.id   AF-A0A0G1MT96-F1
#
_cell.length_a   1.000
_cell.length_b   1.000
_cell.length_c   1.000
_cell.angle_alpha   90.00
_cell.angle_beta   90.00
_cell.angle_gamma   90.00
#
_symmetry.space_group_name_H-M   'P 1'
#
loop_
_entity.id
_entity.type
_entity.pdbx_description
1 polymer ?
#
loop_
_entity_poly.entity_id
_entity_poly.type
_entity_poly.pdbx_seq_one_letter_code
_entity_poly.pdbx_strand_id
1 'polypeptide(L)'
;MKIDILTIFPEMFEGVFKTSIIGRAVGTQAVEIKVHNLRDWSDDNYKSVDDHPFGGGAGMVMKVDVVDRALTAEEHLIFIAPHFEGIDHRVHEQLADETYSIGPYVLSGGELPVMVVVDSLCRLLPGVLGNPESLKEESYSEDMAVEYPQYTRPAEYKGWKVPEVLLSGNHKEIEKWRKGK
;
A
#
# COMPACT_ATOMS: atom_id res chain seq x y z
N MET A 1 -11.03 11.55 2.10
CA MET A 1 -9.66 11.39 2.68
C MET A 1 -8.66 12.07 1.75
N LYS A 2 -7.53 12.59 2.26
CA LYS A 2 -6.45 13.10 1.41
C LYS A 2 -5.13 12.43 1.79
N ILE A 3 -4.35 12.04 0.79
CA ILE A 3 -3.06 11.37 0.93
C ILE A 3 -2.04 12.10 0.08
N ASP A 4 -0.93 12.49 0.69
CA ASP A 4 0.23 13.07 0.02
C ASP A 4 1.38 12.07 0.09
N ILE A 5 2.07 11.84 -1.03
CA ILE A 5 3.18 10.88 -1.11
C ILE A 5 4.42 11.61 -1.56
N LEU A 6 5.47 11.55 -0.74
CA LEU A 6 6.78 12.12 -1.02
C LEU A 6 7.70 11.01 -1.54
N THR A 7 8.15 11.12 -2.79
CA THR A 7 8.99 10.12 -3.45
C THR A 7 9.96 10.79 -4.41
N ILE A 8 10.96 10.05 -4.86
CA ILE A 8 11.82 10.44 -5.98
C ILE A 8 11.39 9.76 -7.31
N PHE A 9 10.33 8.97 -7.32
CA PHE A 9 9.81 8.28 -8.52
C PHE A 9 8.27 8.40 -8.62
N PRO A 10 7.73 9.63 -8.79
CA PRO A 10 6.28 9.83 -8.89
C PRO A 10 5.62 8.99 -10.01
N GLU A 11 6.34 8.74 -11.10
CA GLU A 11 5.88 7.95 -12.24
C GLU A 11 5.53 6.50 -11.89
N MET A 12 6.10 5.93 -10.82
CA MET A 12 5.78 4.57 -10.38
C MET A 12 4.32 4.43 -9.95
N PHE A 13 3.69 5.54 -9.50
CA PHE A 13 2.34 5.55 -8.98
C PHE A 13 1.26 5.76 -10.05
N GLU A 14 1.61 6.31 -11.21
CA GLU A 14 0.64 6.76 -12.21
C GLU A 14 -0.30 5.64 -12.69
N GLY A 15 0.24 4.46 -12.96
CA GLY A 15 -0.55 3.32 -13.43
C GLY A 15 -1.39 2.71 -12.31
N VAL A 16 -0.78 2.52 -11.14
CA VAL A 16 -1.39 1.84 -9.99
C VAL A 16 -2.59 2.65 -9.48
N PHE A 17 -2.44 3.97 -9.33
CA PHE A 17 -3.48 4.81 -8.74
C PHE A 17 -4.62 5.17 -9.68
N LYS A 18 -4.47 4.94 -10.98
CA LYS A 18 -5.53 5.12 -11.98
C LYS A 18 -6.30 3.83 -12.28
N THR A 19 -5.90 2.70 -11.67
CA THR A 19 -6.41 1.37 -12.02
C THR A 19 -7.14 0.72 -10.84
N SER A 20 -8.06 -0.20 -11.15
CA SER A 20 -8.70 -1.09 -10.18
C SER A 20 -9.34 -0.33 -9.01
N ILE A 21 -9.16 -0.81 -7.77
CA ILE A 21 -9.83 -0.32 -6.57
C ILE A 21 -9.37 1.08 -6.16
N ILE A 22 -8.08 1.39 -6.31
CA ILE A 22 -7.53 2.72 -6.03
C ILE A 22 -8.08 3.72 -7.05
N GLY A 23 -8.04 3.38 -8.34
CA GLY A 23 -8.62 4.22 -9.39
C GLY A 23 -10.12 4.47 -9.18
N ARG A 24 -10.86 3.47 -8.71
CA ARG A 24 -12.27 3.65 -8.31
C ARG A 24 -12.38 4.60 -7.11
N ALA A 25 -11.57 4.44 -6.07
CA ALA A 25 -11.61 5.29 -4.88
C ALA A 25 -11.34 6.76 -5.20
N VAL A 26 -10.41 7.02 -6.11
CA VAL A 26 -10.16 8.37 -6.65
C VAL A 26 -11.35 8.85 -7.48
N GLY A 27 -11.87 8.01 -8.38
CA GLY A 27 -12.99 8.36 -9.27
C GLY A 27 -14.31 8.63 -8.53
N THR A 28 -14.56 7.97 -7.39
CA THR A 28 -15.70 8.24 -6.51
C THR A 28 -15.46 9.39 -5.54
N GLN A 29 -14.28 10.03 -5.59
CA GLN A 29 -13.85 11.08 -4.66
C GLN A 29 -13.81 10.63 -3.19
N ALA A 30 -13.72 9.32 -2.93
CA ALA A 30 -13.52 8.79 -1.58
C ALA A 30 -12.13 9.19 -1.02
N VAL A 31 -11.14 9.31 -1.92
CA VAL A 31 -9.78 9.75 -1.62
C VAL A 31 -9.25 10.70 -2.70
N GLU A 32 -8.53 11.73 -2.27
CA GLU A 32 -7.64 12.53 -3.12
C GLU A 32 -6.21 12.09 -2.84
N ILE A 33 -5.47 11.71 -3.88
CA ILE A 33 -4.07 11.27 -3.75
C ILE A 33 -3.18 12.17 -4.59
N LYS A 34 -2.16 12.76 -3.96
CA LYS A 34 -1.12 13.56 -4.60
C LYS A 34 0.22 12.88 -4.42
N VAL A 35 1.00 12.89 -5.49
CA VAL A 35 2.34 12.32 -5.50
C VAL A 35 3.31 13.42 -5.88
N HIS A 36 4.27 13.66 -5.01
CA HIS A 36 5.18 14.78 -5.05
C HIS A 36 6.61 14.29 -5.28
N ASN A 37 7.34 14.97 -6.16
CA ASN A 37 8.75 14.67 -6.38
C ASN A 37 9.59 15.44 -5.36
N LEU A 38 10.26 14.74 -4.44
CA LEU A 38 11.10 15.34 -3.40
C LEU A 38 12.19 16.26 -3.96
N ARG A 39 12.60 16.04 -5.22
CA ARG A 39 13.54 16.91 -5.94
C ARG A 39 13.07 18.36 -6.01
N ASP A 40 11.76 18.62 -5.98
CA ASP A 40 11.22 19.97 -6.08
C ASP A 40 11.58 20.84 -4.87
N TRP A 41 11.89 20.22 -3.71
CA TRP A 41 12.33 20.89 -2.48
C TRP A 41 13.86 20.91 -2.28
N SER A 42 14.63 20.44 -3.27
CA SER A 42 16.08 20.64 -3.27
C SER A 42 16.44 22.11 -3.48
N ASP A 43 17.41 22.60 -2.71
CA ASP A 43 17.92 23.97 -2.69
C ASP A 43 19.11 24.18 -3.65
N ASP A 44 19.63 23.11 -4.24
CA ASP A 44 20.71 23.17 -5.21
C ASP A 44 20.22 23.10 -6.67
N ASN A 45 21.10 23.49 -7.60
CA ASN A 45 20.81 23.50 -9.03
C ASN A 45 20.75 22.08 -9.65
N TYR A 46 21.26 21.07 -8.95
CA TYR A 46 21.31 19.68 -9.40
C TYR A 46 20.09 18.87 -8.96
N LYS A 47 19.22 19.47 -8.14
CA LYS A 47 18.05 18.83 -7.56
C LYS A 47 18.43 17.62 -6.71
N SER A 48 19.54 17.71 -5.98
CA SER A 48 20.02 16.63 -5.10
C SER A 48 19.11 16.44 -3.90
N VAL A 49 18.83 15.19 -3.57
CA VAL A 49 17.93 14.79 -2.46
C VAL A 49 18.63 13.87 -1.46
N ASP A 50 19.88 13.52 -1.76
CA ASP A 50 20.73 12.58 -1.06
C ASP A 50 22.16 13.11 -0.98
N ASP A 51 22.93 12.59 -0.04
CA ASP A 51 24.37 12.85 0.11
C ASP A 51 25.07 11.61 0.71
N HIS A 52 26.40 11.63 0.74
CA HIS A 52 27.19 10.58 1.38
C HIS A 52 26.93 10.53 2.90
N PRO A 53 26.85 9.32 3.49
CA PRO A 53 26.65 9.18 4.93
C PRO A 53 27.85 9.72 5.72
N PHE A 54 27.56 10.47 6.80
CA PHE A 54 28.57 10.77 7.81
C PHE A 54 29.14 9.47 8.40
N GLY A 55 30.45 9.44 8.64
CA GLY A 55 31.17 8.24 9.08
C GLY A 55 31.63 7.33 7.94
N GLY A 56 31.30 7.65 6.69
CA GLY A 56 31.61 6.83 5.53
C GLY A 56 30.70 5.62 5.39
N GLY A 57 30.93 4.80 4.36
CA GLY A 57 30.06 3.69 3.99
C GLY A 57 29.81 3.64 2.49
N ALA A 58 29.11 2.61 2.03
CA ALA A 58 28.62 2.54 0.66
C ALA A 58 27.28 3.29 0.54
N GLY A 59 26.98 3.76 -0.66
CA GLY A 59 25.68 4.33 -0.99
C GLY A 59 25.48 5.79 -0.54
N MET A 60 24.21 6.20 -0.57
CA MET A 60 23.75 7.56 -0.32
C MET A 60 22.61 7.53 0.69
N VAL A 61 22.42 8.62 1.42
CA VAL A 61 21.35 8.79 2.41
C VAL A 61 20.54 10.02 2.06
N MET A 62 19.22 9.91 2.08
CA MET A 62 18.34 11.05 1.80
C MET A 62 18.50 12.15 2.85
N LYS A 63 18.61 13.39 2.38
CA LYS A 63 18.88 14.55 3.23
C LYS A 63 17.64 14.96 4.02
N VAL A 64 17.81 15.14 5.34
CA VAL A 64 16.73 15.56 6.26
C VAL A 64 16.09 16.90 5.88
N ASP A 65 16.88 17.86 5.40
CA ASP A 65 16.41 19.23 5.12
C ASP A 65 15.48 19.29 3.89
N VAL A 66 15.74 18.46 2.88
CA VAL A 66 14.84 18.32 1.71
C VAL A 66 13.50 17.72 2.14
N VAL A 67 13.55 16.69 2.99
CA VAL A 67 12.36 16.01 3.49
C VAL A 67 11.54 16.93 4.39
N ASP A 68 12.18 17.64 5.32
CA ASP A 68 11.54 18.62 6.20
C ASP A 68 10.80 19.72 5.42
N ARG A 69 11.44 20.28 4.38
CA ARG A 69 10.81 21.28 3.50
C ARG A 69 9.60 20.72 2.75
N ALA A 70 9.63 19.45 2.36
CA ALA A 70 8.50 18.81 1.69
C ALA A 70 7.35 18.50 2.67
N LEU A 71 7.67 18.01 3.87
CA LEU A 71 6.68 17.71 4.91
C LEU A 71 5.92 18.96 5.36
N THR A 72 6.63 20.07 5.57
CA THR A 72 6.04 21.34 6.01
C THR A 72 5.14 22.02 4.96
N ALA A 73 5.16 21.54 3.72
CA ALA A 73 4.31 22.05 2.65
C ALA A 73 2.91 21.38 2.61
N GLU A 74 2.72 20.27 3.33
CA GLU A 74 1.50 19.47 3.30
C GLU A 74 0.87 19.33 4.69
N GLU A 75 -0.46 19.13 4.75
CA GLU A 75 -1.23 19.19 6.00
C GLU A 75 -2.01 17.90 6.32
N HIS A 76 -1.98 16.90 5.43
CA HIS A 76 -2.85 15.71 5.51
C HIS A 76 -2.05 14.44 5.81
N LEU A 77 -2.58 13.26 5.50
CA LEU A 77 -1.83 12.01 5.68
C LEU A 77 -0.68 11.96 4.67
N ILE A 78 0.55 12.05 5.17
CA ILE A 78 1.75 12.06 4.33
C ILE A 78 2.47 10.72 4.45
N PHE A 79 2.77 10.08 3.32
CA PHE A 79 3.70 8.96 3.25
C PHE A 79 5.03 9.41 2.66
N ILE A 80 6.13 9.03 3.29
CA ILE A 80 7.48 9.17 2.73
C ILE A 80 7.87 7.81 2.13
N ALA A 81 8.22 7.78 0.85
CA ALA A 81 8.83 6.64 0.20
C ALA A 81 10.36 6.83 0.17
N PRO A 82 11.10 6.32 1.18
CA PRO A 82 12.55 6.46 1.21
C PRO A 82 13.24 5.61 0.13
N HIS A 83 14.43 6.02 -0.28
CA HIS A 83 15.27 5.30 -1.24
C HIS A 83 16.72 5.24 -0.74
N PHE A 84 17.60 4.64 -1.54
CA PHE A 84 19.05 4.49 -1.29
C PHE A 84 19.33 3.58 -0.08
N GLU A 85 20.35 3.90 0.74
CA GLU A 85 20.60 3.19 2.00
C GLU A 85 19.61 3.61 3.10
N GLY A 86 18.73 4.57 2.79
CA GLY A 86 17.69 5.05 3.66
C GLY A 86 17.64 6.57 3.71
N ILE A 87 16.99 7.03 4.76
CA ILE A 87 16.78 8.44 5.07
C ILE A 87 17.58 8.82 6.31
N ASP A 88 18.01 10.07 6.41
CA ASP A 88 18.68 10.57 7.60
C ASP A 88 17.86 10.22 8.85
N HIS A 89 18.51 9.62 9.86
CA HIS A 89 17.81 9.04 11.00
C HIS A 89 17.00 10.06 11.81
N ARG A 90 17.36 11.35 11.74
CA ARG A 90 16.60 12.43 12.38
C ARG A 90 15.17 12.54 11.84
N VAL A 91 14.91 12.07 10.62
CA VAL A 91 13.53 11.98 10.10
C VAL A 91 12.71 11.02 10.96
N HIS A 92 13.26 9.85 11.32
CA HIS A 92 12.56 8.90 12.19
C HIS A 92 12.38 9.43 13.62
N GLU A 93 13.38 10.12 14.16
CA GLU A 93 13.36 10.56 15.56
C GLU A 93 12.54 11.84 15.78
N GLN A 94 12.45 12.72 14.77
CA GLN A 94 11.96 14.08 14.95
C GLN A 94 10.81 14.47 14.03
N LEU A 95 10.69 13.86 12.84
CA LEU A 95 9.74 14.32 11.81
C LEU A 95 8.61 13.32 11.55
N ALA A 96 8.89 12.02 11.58
CA ALA A 96 7.90 10.98 11.33
C ALA A 96 7.11 10.69 12.62
N ASP A 97 5.78 10.76 12.52
CA ASP A 97 4.91 10.34 13.62
C ASP A 97 5.01 8.83 13.87
N GLU A 98 5.05 8.04 12.79
CA GLU A 98 5.08 6.59 12.84
C GLU A 98 5.95 6.00 11.71
N THR A 99 6.52 4.81 11.94
CA THR A 99 7.29 4.05 10.95
C THR A 99 6.72 2.64 10.83
N TYR A 100 6.39 2.23 9.62
CA TYR A 100 5.77 0.93 9.34
C TYR A 100 6.64 0.06 8.43
N SER A 101 6.57 -1.25 8.63
CA SER A 101 7.13 -2.25 7.71
C SER A 101 6.01 -3.13 7.17
N ILE A 102 6.06 -3.45 5.87
CA ILE A 102 5.15 -4.41 5.22
C ILE A 102 5.63 -5.87 5.32
N GLY A 103 6.77 -6.11 5.99
CA GLY A 103 7.23 -7.46 6.32
C GLY A 103 8.75 -7.58 6.57
N PRO A 104 9.22 -8.76 6.98
CA PRO A 104 10.61 -9.01 7.35
C PRO A 104 11.49 -9.28 6.11
N TYR A 105 11.53 -8.32 5.18
CA TYR A 105 12.33 -8.36 3.96
C TYR A 105 12.77 -6.95 3.54
N VAL A 106 13.76 -6.85 2.66
CA VAL A 106 14.33 -5.58 2.18
C VAL A 106 13.91 -5.33 0.73
N LEU A 107 13.50 -4.10 0.45
CA LEU A 107 13.17 -3.60 -0.90
C LEU A 107 14.15 -2.50 -1.30
N SER A 108 14.18 -2.15 -2.59
CA SER A 108 15.03 -1.07 -3.10
C SER A 108 14.57 0.33 -2.71
N GLY A 109 13.30 0.49 -2.31
CA GLY A 109 12.69 1.76 -1.96
C GLY A 109 11.31 1.59 -1.34
N GLY A 110 10.77 2.70 -0.85
CA GLY A 110 9.50 2.78 -0.14
C GLY A 110 8.26 2.85 -1.04
N GLU A 111 8.42 2.95 -2.35
CA GLU A 111 7.29 3.14 -3.28
C GLU A 111 6.31 1.96 -3.23
N LEU A 112 6.82 0.72 -3.27
CA LEU A 112 5.98 -0.48 -3.18
C LEU A 112 5.29 -0.61 -1.80
N PRO A 113 5.98 -0.44 -0.66
CA PRO A 113 5.33 -0.35 0.66
C PRO A 113 4.19 0.67 0.72
N VAL A 114 4.42 1.88 0.21
CA VAL A 114 3.39 2.93 0.19
C VAL A 114 2.20 2.50 -0.68
N MET A 115 2.43 1.92 -1.85
CA MET A 115 1.34 1.40 -2.70
C MET A 115 0.52 0.32 -1.99
N VAL A 116 1.16 -0.61 -1.28
CA VAL A 116 0.48 -1.67 -0.51
C VAL A 116 -0.41 -1.08 0.58
N VAL A 117 0.09 -0.11 1.33
CA VAL A 117 -0.67 0.55 2.39
C VAL A 117 -1.82 1.36 1.81
N VAL A 118 -1.57 2.15 0.76
CA VAL A 118 -2.62 2.95 0.09
C VAL A 118 -3.72 2.08 -0.50
N ASP A 119 -3.38 0.95 -1.14
CA ASP A 119 -4.36 -0.03 -1.62
C ASP A 119 -5.26 -0.50 -0.47
N SER A 120 -4.64 -0.97 0.62
CA SER A 120 -5.33 -1.49 1.80
C SER A 120 -6.26 -0.45 2.42
N LEU A 121 -5.82 0.81 2.53
CA LEU A 121 -6.64 1.92 3.05
C LEU A 121 -7.81 2.23 2.11
N CYS A 122 -7.57 2.31 0.81
CA CYS A 122 -8.61 2.63 -0.17
C CYS A 122 -9.75 1.60 -0.16
N ARG A 123 -9.44 0.31 0.04
CA ARG A 123 -10.44 -0.76 0.14
C ARG A 123 -11.43 -0.54 1.29
N LEU A 124 -10.99 0.09 2.38
CA LEU A 124 -11.82 0.32 3.57
C LEU A 124 -12.70 1.57 3.46
N LEU A 125 -12.50 2.40 2.43
CA LEU A 125 -13.25 3.64 2.28
C LEU A 125 -14.71 3.38 1.84
N PRO A 126 -15.68 4.08 2.44
CA PRO A 126 -17.08 3.96 2.05
C PRO A 126 -17.31 4.20 0.56
N GLY A 127 -18.06 3.31 -0.09
CA GLY A 127 -18.41 3.42 -1.51
C GLY A 127 -17.34 2.94 -2.50
N VAL A 128 -16.20 2.45 -2.02
CA VAL A 128 -15.14 1.90 -2.90
C VAL A 128 -15.38 0.43 -3.23
N LEU A 129 -15.70 -0.39 -2.23
CA LEU A 129 -16.08 -1.78 -2.46
C LEU A 129 -17.51 -1.90 -2.98
N GLY A 130 -17.70 -2.76 -3.97
CA GLY A 130 -19.01 -3.00 -4.58
C GLY A 130 -19.96 -3.78 -3.66
N ASN A 131 -19.42 -4.69 -2.86
CA ASN A 131 -20.16 -5.42 -1.83
C ASN A 131 -19.46 -5.24 -0.48
N PRO A 132 -20.05 -4.48 0.47
CA PRO A 132 -19.48 -4.29 1.80
C PRO A 132 -19.31 -5.59 2.59
N GLU A 133 -20.11 -6.63 2.32
CA GLU A 133 -20.00 -7.92 3.01
C GLU A 133 -18.68 -8.64 2.69
N SER A 134 -17.99 -8.29 1.59
CA SER A 134 -16.68 -8.87 1.26
C SER A 134 -15.65 -8.62 2.36
N LEU A 135 -15.70 -7.48 3.06
CA LEU A 135 -14.77 -7.20 4.15
C LEU A 135 -14.91 -8.13 5.36
N LYS A 136 -16.05 -8.81 5.52
CA LYS A 136 -16.32 -9.68 6.66
C LYS A 136 -15.79 -11.10 6.48
N GLU A 137 -15.58 -11.54 5.25
CA GLU A 137 -15.15 -12.91 4.94
C GLU A 137 -13.69 -12.98 4.49
N GLU A 138 -12.97 -11.85 4.50
CA GLU A 138 -11.57 -11.77 4.11
C GLU A 138 -10.62 -12.37 5.14
N SER A 139 -9.48 -12.86 4.67
CA SER A 139 -8.40 -13.28 5.55
C SER A 139 -7.99 -12.12 6.47
N TYR A 140 -7.76 -12.42 7.74
CA TYR A 140 -7.38 -11.49 8.81
C TYR A 140 -8.47 -10.46 9.19
N SER A 141 -9.72 -10.64 8.75
CA SER A 141 -10.87 -9.87 9.25
C SER A 141 -11.22 -10.22 10.71
N GLU A 142 -11.01 -11.48 11.08
CA GLU A 142 -10.94 -11.98 12.46
C GLU A 142 -9.51 -12.51 12.71
N ASP A 143 -9.02 -12.38 13.95
CA ASP A 143 -7.62 -12.67 14.29
C ASP A 143 -7.20 -14.08 13.82
N MET A 144 -6.14 -14.14 13.01
CA MET A 144 -5.57 -15.37 12.41
C MET A 144 -6.50 -16.20 11.50
N ALA A 145 -7.70 -15.72 11.16
CA ALA A 145 -8.60 -16.42 10.24
C ALA A 145 -8.13 -16.25 8.78
N VAL A 146 -8.07 -17.36 8.03
CA VAL A 146 -7.78 -17.34 6.59
C VAL A 146 -9.06 -17.64 5.84
N GLU A 147 -9.27 -16.96 4.72
CA GLU A 147 -10.43 -17.19 3.87
C GLU A 147 -10.48 -18.63 3.34
N TYR A 148 -11.68 -19.20 3.30
CA TYR A 148 -11.91 -20.54 2.78
C TYR A 148 -11.55 -20.63 1.28
N PRO A 149 -11.13 -21.81 0.78
CA PRO A 149 -10.81 -21.96 -0.63
C PRO A 149 -12.04 -21.72 -1.52
N GLN A 150 -11.88 -20.87 -2.53
CA GLN A 150 -12.92 -20.54 -3.50
C GLN A 150 -12.79 -21.37 -4.79
N TYR A 151 -13.94 -21.64 -5.43
CA TYR A 151 -14.03 -22.39 -6.68
C TYR A 151 -14.98 -21.66 -7.64
N THR A 152 -14.69 -21.72 -8.93
CA THR A 152 -15.55 -21.15 -9.98
C THR A 152 -15.69 -22.13 -11.14
N ARG A 153 -16.50 -21.76 -12.14
CA ARG A 153 -16.70 -22.56 -13.35
C ARG A 153 -15.39 -22.73 -14.14
N PRO A 154 -15.18 -23.88 -14.81
CA PRO A 154 -16.07 -25.05 -14.92
C PRO A 154 -16.02 -25.96 -13.68
N ALA A 155 -17.05 -26.80 -13.49
CA ALA A 155 -17.15 -27.70 -12.33
C ALA A 155 -16.10 -28.83 -12.31
N GLU A 156 -15.56 -29.18 -13.48
CA GLU A 156 -14.44 -30.10 -13.62
C GLU A 156 -13.43 -29.54 -14.61
N TYR A 157 -12.15 -29.53 -14.23
CA TYR A 157 -11.04 -29.12 -15.09
C TYR A 157 -9.88 -30.10 -14.96
N LYS A 158 -9.49 -30.76 -16.06
CA LYS A 158 -8.42 -31.78 -16.08
C LYS A 158 -8.64 -32.93 -15.06
N GLY A 159 -9.89 -33.31 -14.81
CA GLY A 159 -10.24 -34.32 -13.80
C GLY A 159 -10.29 -33.81 -12.35
N TRP A 160 -9.93 -32.54 -12.11
CA TRP A 160 -10.08 -31.90 -10.79
C TRP A 160 -11.50 -31.39 -10.63
N LYS A 161 -12.19 -31.90 -9.61
CA LYS A 161 -13.60 -31.58 -9.35
C LYS A 161 -13.73 -30.52 -8.26
N VAL A 162 -14.68 -29.62 -8.45
CA VAL A 162 -15.19 -28.77 -7.36
C VAL A 162 -15.81 -29.69 -6.29
N PRO A 163 -15.59 -29.45 -4.98
CA PRO A 163 -16.23 -30.21 -3.92
C PRO A 163 -17.76 -30.28 -4.11
N GLU A 164 -18.34 -31.47 -4.06
CA GLU A 164 -19.76 -31.69 -4.37
C GLU A 164 -20.70 -30.84 -3.49
N VAL A 165 -20.31 -30.58 -2.23
CA VAL A 165 -21.05 -29.68 -1.32
C VAL A 165 -21.23 -28.27 -1.90
N LEU A 166 -20.24 -27.74 -2.63
CA LEU A 166 -20.31 -26.42 -3.25
C LEU A 166 -21.20 -26.40 -4.49
N LEU A 167 -21.52 -27.57 -5.06
CA LEU A 167 -22.44 -27.73 -6.19
C LEU A 167 -23.88 -28.02 -5.74
N SER A 168 -24.11 -28.26 -4.44
CA SER A 168 -25.39 -28.73 -3.91
C SER A 168 -26.49 -27.67 -3.81
N GLY A 169 -26.12 -26.37 -3.80
CA GLY A 169 -27.05 -25.27 -3.48
C GLY A 169 -27.52 -25.23 -2.02
N ASN A 170 -27.05 -26.15 -1.16
CA ASN A 170 -27.42 -26.20 0.25
C ASN A 170 -26.58 -25.19 1.05
N HIS A 171 -27.13 -24.00 1.25
CA HIS A 171 -26.44 -22.88 1.91
C HIS A 171 -25.91 -23.24 3.30
N LYS A 172 -26.65 -24.04 4.08
CA LYS A 172 -26.24 -24.45 5.43
C LYS A 172 -25.03 -25.39 5.41
N GLU A 173 -25.03 -26.37 4.51
CA GLU A 173 -23.89 -27.29 4.38
C GLU A 173 -22.67 -26.61 3.75
N ILE A 174 -22.87 -25.66 2.84
CA ILE A 174 -21.80 -24.83 2.26
C ILE A 174 -21.15 -23.96 3.35
N GLU A 175 -21.94 -23.27 4.16
CA GLU A 175 -21.41 -22.44 5.27
C GLU A 175 -20.64 -23.29 6.28
N LYS A 176 -21.19 -24.45 6.65
CA LYS A 176 -20.51 -25.40 7.54
C LYS A 176 -19.20 -25.90 6.96
N TRP A 177 -19.16 -26.18 5.65
CA TRP A 177 -17.92 -26.57 4.97
C TRP A 177 -16.90 -25.43 4.95
N ARG A 178 -17.33 -24.19 4.68
CA ARG A 178 -16.46 -22.99 4.66
C ARG A 178 -15.82 -22.74 6.02
N LYS A 179 -16.60 -22.82 7.11
CA LYS A 179 -16.11 -22.66 8.49
C LYS A 179 -15.20 -23.79 8.97
N GLY A 180 -15.25 -24.95 8.31
CA GLY A 180 -14.42 -26.11 8.63
C GLY A 180 -13.14 -26.22 7.80
N LYS A 181 -12.83 -25.21 6.99
CA LYS A 181 -11.60 -25.10 6.20
C LYS A 181 -10.71 -24.01 6.77
#